data_AF-A0A1I4SN09-F1
#
_entry.id   AF-A0A1I4SN09-F1
#
_cell.length_a   1.000
_cell.length_b   1.000
_cell.length_c   1.000
_cell.angle_alpha   90.00
_cell.angle_beta   90.00
_cell.angle_gamma   90.00
#
_symmetry.space_group_name_H-M   'P 1'
#
loop_
_entity.id
_entity.type
_entity.pdbx_description
1 polymer ?
#
loop_
_entity_poly.entity_id
_entity_poly.type
_entity_poly.pdbx_seq_one_letter_code
_entity_poly.pdbx_strand_id
1 'polypeptide(L)' 'MLNMEIAIKSVDNFRYLRKRGITIRKTVDTIIATFCIEEKYPLLFSDRDFLPFAEYLDLRAVTTNT' A
#
# COMPACT_ATOMS: atom_id res chain seq x y z
N MET A 1 -11.00 -7.06 4.86
CA MET A 1 -10.39 -5.86 4.25
C MET A 1 -10.06 -4.80 5.28
N LEU A 2 -11.02 -4.22 6.02
CA LEU A 2 -10.72 -3.21 7.04
C LEU A 2 -11.19 -3.67 8.43
N ASN A 3 -10.24 -3.86 9.34
CA ASN A 3 -10.46 -4.05 10.77
C ASN A 3 -9.58 -3.05 11.54
N MET A 4 -9.66 -3.04 12.87
CA MET A 4 -8.89 -2.10 13.70
C MET A 4 -7.37 -2.24 13.51
N GLU A 5 -6.89 -3.47 13.35
CA GLU A 5 -5.47 -3.76 13.16
C GLU A 5 -4.95 -3.21 11.82
N ILE A 6 -5.64 -3.51 10.71
CA ILE A 6 -5.32 -2.97 9.38
C ILE A 6 -5.43 -1.44 9.37
N ALA A 7 -6.42 -0.87 10.07
CA ALA A 7 -6.55 0.58 10.17
C ALA A 7 -5.31 1.22 10.81
N ILE A 8 -4.84 0.68 11.94
CA ILE A 8 -3.63 1.16 12.63
C ILE A 8 -2.40 0.98 11.75
N LYS A 9 -2.19 -0.22 11.18
CA LYS A 9 -1.05 -0.51 10.29
C LYS A 9 -1.02 0.40 9.06
N SER A 10 -2.20 0.73 8.51
CA SER A 10 -2.28 1.63 7.36
C SER A 10 -1.80 3.04 7.69
N VAL A 11 -2.10 3.54 8.90
CA VAL A 11 -1.59 4.84 9.38
C VAL A 11 -0.07 4.81 9.54
N ASP A 12 0.48 3.70 10.03
CA ASP A 12 1.93 3.55 10.19
C ASP A 12 2.65 3.49 8.84
N ASN A 13 2.10 2.75 7.87
CA ASN A 13 2.60 2.72 6.49
C ASN A 13 2.54 4.10 5.82
N PHE A 14 1.44 4.84 5.98
CA PHE A 14 1.32 6.21 5.49
C PHE A 14 2.38 7.12 6.11
N ARG A 15 2.56 7.08 7.43
CA ARG A 15 3.58 7.88 8.13
C ARG A 15 4.99 7.51 7.69
N TYR A 16 5.26 6.23 7.47
CA TYR A 16 6.54 5.73 7.00
C TYR A 16 6.90 6.27 5.61
N LEU A 17 5.94 6.28 4.67
CA LEU A 17 6.13 6.87 3.34
C LEU A 17 6.25 8.39 3.41
N ARG A 18 5.43 9.05 4.22
CA ARG A 18 5.47 10.51 4.40
C ARG A 18 6.81 11.01 4.94
N LYS A 19 7.42 10.27 5.87
CA LYS A 19 8.77 10.58 6.38
C LYS A 19 9.86 10.53 5.30
N ARG A 20 9.60 9.85 4.18
CA ARG A 20 10.48 9.81 2.99
C ARG A 20 10.14 10.87 1.94
N GLY A 21 9.21 11.77 2.23
CA GLY A 21 8.73 12.78 1.28
C GLY A 21 7.64 12.28 0.32
N ILE A 22 7.14 11.05 0.51
CA ILE A 22 6.10 10.45 -0.35
C ILE A 22 4.74 10.61 0.33
N THR A 23 3.85 11.40 -0.27
CA THR A 23 2.49 11.58 0.25
C THR A 23 1.50 10.85 -0.64
N ILE A 24 0.85 9.82 -0.11
CA ILE A 24 -0.22 9.07 -0.79
C ILE A 24 -1.48 9.92 -0.83
N ARG A 25 -2.12 10.02 -2.01
CA ARG A 25 -3.21 10.98 -2.23
C ARG A 25 -4.53 10.52 -1.63
N LYS A 26 -4.75 9.22 -1.48
CA LYS A 26 -6.00 8.63 -1.00
C LYS A 26 -5.78 7.70 0.19
N THR A 27 -6.52 7.93 1.28
CA THR A 27 -6.50 7.06 2.47
C THR A 27 -6.86 5.62 2.13
N VAL A 28 -7.80 5.43 1.20
CA VAL A 28 -8.24 4.10 0.77
C VAL A 28 -7.11 3.30 0.13
N ASP A 29 -6.24 3.92 -0.67
CA ASP A 29 -5.11 3.25 -1.30
C ASP A 29 -4.13 2.70 -0.25
N THR A 30 -3.93 3.46 0.84
CA THR A 30 -3.10 3.01 1.97
C THR A 30 -3.72 1.81 2.68
N ILE A 31 -5.05 1.80 2.86
CA ILE A 31 -5.77 0.67 3.48
C ILE A 31 -5.67 -0.58 2.59
N ILE A 32 -5.92 -0.43 1.28
CA ILE A 32 -5.86 -1.55 0.32
C ILE A 32 -4.45 -2.12 0.26
N ALA A 33 -3.43 -1.27 0.09
CA ALA A 33 -2.04 -1.71 0.04
C ALA A 33 -1.64 -2.44 1.34
N THR A 34 -2.01 -1.90 2.50
CA THR A 34 -1.72 -2.51 3.80
C THR A 34 -2.38 -3.87 3.92
N PHE A 35 -3.66 -3.99 3.56
CA PHE A 35 -4.34 -5.29 3.57
C PHE A 35 -3.63 -6.31 2.68
N CYS A 36 -3.24 -5.93 1.46
CA CYS A 36 -2.53 -6.83 0.55
C CYS A 36 -1.14 -7.23 1.08
N ILE A 37 -0.41 -6.33 1.73
CA ILE A 37 0.88 -6.62 2.35
C ILE A 37 0.71 -7.65 3.48
N GLU A 38 -0.23 -7.41 4.41
CA GLU A 38 -0.45 -8.27 5.57
C GLU A 38 -0.92 -9.68 5.18
N GLU A 39 -1.86 -9.78 4.24
CA GLU A 39 -2.37 -11.05 3.72
C GLU A 39 -1.45 -11.69 2.66
N LYS A 40 -0.35 -11.02 2.29
CA LYS A 40 0.61 -11.43 1.25
C LYS A 40 -0.02 -11.63 -0.13
N TYR A 41 -1.12 -10.92 -0.40
CA TYR A 41 -1.78 -10.93 -1.70
C TYR A 41 -1.10 -10.00 -2.69
N PRO A 42 -0.90 -10.43 -3.95
CA PRO A 42 -0.48 -9.52 -4.99
C PRO A 42 -1.62 -8.55 -5.33
N LEU A 43 -1.27 -7.30 -5.61
CA LEU A 43 -2.22 -6.27 -6.01
C LEU A 43 -2.04 -5.93 -7.48
N LEU A 44 -3.12 -6.10 -8.25
CA LEU A 44 -3.24 -5.55 -9.59
C LEU A 44 -3.73 -4.10 -9.48
N PHE A 45 -2.95 -3.16 -10.01
CA PHE A 45 -3.30 -1.74 -9.97
C PHE A 45 -2.81 -1.01 -11.23
N SER A 46 -3.52 0.07 -11.59
CA SER A 46 -3.08 1.03 -12.61
C SER A 46 -2.71 2.40 -12.02
N ASP A 47 -3.11 2.68 -10.77
CA ASP A 47 -2.75 3.91 -10.06
C ASP A 47 -1.31 3.84 -9.56
N ARG A 48 -0.49 4.81 -9.95
CA ARG A 48 0.93 4.88 -9.56
C ARG A 48 1.14 5.12 -8.07
N ASP A 49 0.09 5.50 -7.34
CA ASP A 49 0.14 5.66 -5.87
C ASP A 49 0.46 4.36 -5.13
N PHE A 50 0.30 3.19 -5.77
CA PHE A 50 0.70 1.91 -5.20
C PHE A 50 2.19 1.58 -5.39
N LEU A 51 2.90 2.27 -6.29
CA LEU A 51 4.33 2.01 -6.54
C LEU A 51 5.20 2.17 -5.29
N PRO A 52 5.05 3.23 -4.45
CA PRO A 52 5.83 3.35 -3.23
C PRO A 52 5.62 2.21 -2.23
N PHE A 53 4.42 1.60 -2.20
CA PHE A 53 4.17 0.44 -1.35
C PHE A 53 4.92 -0.79 -1.85
N ALA A 54 5.05 -0.96 -3.18
CA ALA A 54 5.85 -2.03 -3.75
C ALA A 54 7.35 -1.81 -3.54
N GLU A 55 7.81 -0.57 -3.68
CA GLU A 55 9.21 -0.19 -3.54
C GLU A 55 9.73 -0.25 -2.10
N TYR A 56 8.91 0.17 -1.11
CA TYR A 56 9.38 0.37 0.26
C TYR A 56 8.70 -0.49 1.33
N LEU A 57 7.60 -1.16 1.00
CA LEU A 57 6.74 -1.89 1.95
C LEU A 57 6.39 -3.31 1.47
N ASP A 58 7.15 -3.86 0.51
CA ASP A 58 7.02 -5.23 0.00
C ASP A 58 5.64 -5.59 -0.58
N LEU A 59 4.86 -4.61 -1.03
CA LEU A 59 3.62 -4.89 -1.76
C LEU A 59 3.97 -5.61 -3.08
N ARG A 60 3.42 -6.81 -3.25
CA ARG A 60 3.61 -7.59 -4.47
C ARG A 60 2.77 -7.00 -5.60
N ALA A 61 3.39 -6.26 -6.51
CA ALA A 61 2.70 -5.76 -7.70
C ALA A 61 2.46 -6.88 -8.72
N VAL A 62 1.28 -6.91 -9.33
CA VAL A 62 1.04 -7.72 -10.52
C VAL A 62 1.56 -6.96 -11.75
N THR A 63 2.64 -7.44 -12.37
CA THR A 63 3.08 -6.95 -13.67
C THR A 63 2.32 -7.69 -14.77
N THR A 64 1.46 -7.01 -15.49
CA THR A 64 0.96 -7.54 -16.77
C THR A 64 2.09 -7.38 -17.78
N ASN A 65 2.85 -8.45 -18.03
CA ASN A 65 3.71 -8.50 -19.21
C ASN A 65 2.79 -8.52 -20.43
N THR A 66 2.57 -7.36 -21.03
CA THR A 66 2.02 -7.19 -22.39
C THR A 66 3.09 -6.57 -23.26
#